data_AF-A0A314U638-F1
#
_entry.id   AF-A0A314U638-F1
#
_cell.length_a   1.000
_cell.length_b   1.000
_cell.length_c   1.000
_cell.angle_alpha   90.00
_cell.angle_beta   90.00
_cell.angle_gamma   90.00
#
_symmetry.space_group_name_H-M   'P 1'
#
loop_
_entity.id
_entity.type
_entity.pdbx_description
1 polymer ?
#
loop_
_entity_poly.entity_id
_entity_poly.type
_entity_poly.pdbx_seq_one_letter_code
_entity_poly.pdbx_strand_id
1 'polypeptide(L)'
;MGFKCMCFLFIKQHNSSAYILDHPKPNAVNSSAVSQDGEGLKRRTRVGEGGLREVAAYILDHPKGGPRNLSSEAVGFAGVPPTVLVRCLHRGFNYSKGYEGSLKNVKIGSLQMFMKNDGSCEDMGPSRFPVEEVHKISVIDLRMANADRHAGNILFRKGEDGQTVLIPIDHGYCLPENLWV
;
A
#
# COMPACT_ATOMS: atom_id res chain seq x y z
N MET A 1 -2.51 13.64 29.89
CA MET A 1 -1.15 13.48 29.33
C MET A 1 -0.98 12.01 28.98
N GLY A 2 -1.04 11.66 27.69
CA GLY A 2 -1.07 10.26 27.26
C GLY A 2 -1.05 10.21 25.73
N PHE A 3 0.15 10.34 25.16
CA PHE A 3 0.39 10.20 23.73
C PHE A 3 0.01 8.77 23.29
N LYS A 4 -1.20 8.60 22.74
CA LYS A 4 -1.52 7.40 21.96
C LYS A 4 -0.84 7.54 20.59
N CYS A 5 0.38 7.04 20.50
CA CYS A 5 1.07 6.80 19.25
C CYS A 5 0.34 5.64 18.52
N MET A 6 -0.81 5.90 17.91
CA MET A 6 -1.53 4.92 17.08
C MET A 6 -0.85 4.86 15.71
N CYS A 7 0.06 3.91 15.56
CA CYS A 7 0.54 3.46 14.26
C CYS A 7 -0.64 2.80 13.52
N PHE A 8 -1.31 3.51 12.61
CA PHE A 8 -2.34 2.88 11.77
C PHE A 8 -1.69 1.92 10.77
N LEU A 9 -1.76 0.65 11.11
CA LEU A 9 -1.09 -0.44 10.43
C LEU A 9 -1.99 -0.98 9.29
N PHE A 10 -1.58 -0.82 8.03
CA PHE A 10 -2.25 -1.49 6.92
C PHE A 10 -1.66 -2.89 6.77
N ILE A 11 -2.45 -3.91 7.13
CA ILE A 11 -2.13 -5.30 6.80
C ILE A 11 -3.01 -5.73 5.64
N LYS A 12 -2.41 -5.85 4.45
CA LYS A 12 -3.02 -6.56 3.32
C LYS A 12 -2.66 -8.03 3.43
N GLN A 13 -3.65 -8.84 3.76
CA GLN A 13 -3.46 -10.28 3.89
C GLN A 13 -3.34 -10.92 2.51
N HIS A 14 -2.53 -11.97 2.42
CA HIS A 14 -2.59 -12.92 1.31
C HIS A 14 -4.02 -13.46 1.22
N ASN A 15 -4.72 -13.19 0.11
CA ASN A 15 -6.15 -13.50 -0.17
C ASN A 15 -7.23 -12.65 0.53
N SER A 16 -6.97 -11.44 1.04
CA SER A 16 -8.05 -10.56 1.52
C SER A 16 -7.74 -9.06 1.40
N SER A 17 -8.78 -8.23 1.30
CA SER A 17 -8.70 -6.77 1.29
C SER A 17 -8.05 -6.21 2.57
N ALA A 18 -7.52 -4.99 2.50
CA ALA A 18 -6.79 -4.33 3.59
C ALA A 18 -7.59 -4.26 4.90
N TYR A 19 -6.97 -4.68 6.01
CA TYR A 19 -7.50 -4.49 7.35
C TYR A 19 -6.79 -3.32 8.02
N ILE A 20 -7.57 -2.37 8.55
CA ILE A 20 -7.09 -1.33 9.48
C ILE A 20 -7.34 -1.88 10.88
N LEU A 21 -6.27 -2.12 11.65
CA LEU A 21 -6.37 -2.82 12.94
C LEU A 21 -7.18 -2.09 14.03
N ASP A 22 -7.63 -0.85 13.81
CA ASP A 22 -8.43 -0.07 14.77
C ASP A 22 -9.73 0.54 14.20
N HIS A 23 -10.08 0.25 12.94
CA HIS A 23 -11.37 0.63 12.37
C HIS A 23 -12.05 -0.59 11.75
N PRO A 24 -13.07 -1.18 12.41
CA PRO A 24 -13.92 -2.15 11.75
C PRO A 24 -14.63 -1.40 10.61
N LYS A 25 -14.18 -1.60 9.37
CA LYS A 25 -14.98 -1.18 8.21
C LYS A 25 -16.31 -1.94 8.32
N PRO A 26 -17.46 -1.25 8.45
CA PRO A 26 -18.73 -1.93 8.28
C PRO A 26 -18.81 -2.31 6.80
N ASN A 27 -18.88 -3.62 6.54
CA ASN A 27 -19.13 -4.19 5.22
C ASN A 27 -18.18 -3.77 4.11
N ALA A 28 -16.93 -4.25 4.14
CA ALA A 28 -16.26 -4.57 2.89
C ALA A 28 -16.95 -5.83 2.35
N VAL A 29 -17.91 -5.65 1.44
CA VAL A 29 -18.53 -6.76 0.71
C VAL A 29 -17.40 -7.50 0.00
N ASN A 30 -17.15 -8.74 0.43
CA ASN A 30 -16.24 -9.63 -0.26
C ASN A 30 -16.85 -9.93 -1.63
N SER A 31 -16.29 -9.39 -2.70
CA SER A 31 -16.34 -10.07 -3.99
C SER A 31 -15.38 -11.24 -3.92
N SER A 32 -15.81 -12.30 -3.23
CA SER A 32 -15.22 -13.64 -3.31
C SER A 32 -15.51 -14.25 -4.68
N ALA A 33 -15.11 -13.58 -5.76
CA ALA A 33 -15.02 -14.21 -7.06
C ALA A 33 -13.67 -14.94 -7.06
N VAL A 34 -13.70 -16.23 -6.73
CA VAL A 34 -12.61 -17.15 -7.05
C VAL A 34 -12.53 -17.14 -8.58
N SER A 35 -11.54 -16.46 -9.14
CA SER A 35 -11.24 -16.58 -10.57
C SER A 35 -10.84 -18.03 -10.83
N GLN A 36 -11.47 -18.67 -11.82
CA GLN A 36 -11.14 -20.05 -12.19
C GLN A 36 -9.72 -20.18 -12.76
N ASP A 37 -9.09 -19.04 -13.10
CA ASP A 37 -7.80 -18.96 -13.79
C ASP A 37 -6.67 -18.37 -12.91
N GLY A 38 -6.96 -18.00 -11.66
CA GLY A 38 -6.00 -17.39 -10.73
C GLY A 38 -5.72 -15.89 -10.93
N GLU A 39 -6.33 -15.26 -11.93
CA GLU A 39 -6.28 -13.79 -12.13
C GLU A 39 -7.05 -13.04 -11.02
N GLY A 40 -6.49 -11.93 -10.54
CA GLY A 40 -7.05 -11.04 -9.54
C GLY A 40 -8.16 -10.16 -10.08
N LEU A 41 -8.69 -9.29 -9.21
CA LEU A 41 -9.75 -8.34 -9.57
C LEU A 41 -9.36 -7.42 -10.74
N LYS A 42 -8.05 -7.24 -10.97
CA LYS A 42 -7.52 -6.66 -12.20
C LYS A 42 -6.84 -7.73 -13.05
N ARG A 43 -7.14 -7.72 -14.35
CA ARG A 43 -6.50 -8.58 -15.37
C ARG A 43 -4.99 -8.64 -15.14
N ARG A 44 -4.41 -9.84 -15.21
CA ARG A 44 -2.95 -10.11 -15.17
C ARG A 44 -2.22 -9.85 -13.86
N THR A 45 -2.96 -9.62 -12.78
CA THR A 45 -2.41 -9.72 -11.42
C THR A 45 -2.82 -11.07 -10.86
N ARG A 46 -1.98 -11.82 -10.14
CA ARG A 46 -2.46 -13.04 -9.46
C ARG A 46 -3.15 -12.71 -8.14
N VAL A 47 -4.21 -13.46 -7.84
CA VAL A 47 -4.87 -13.43 -6.54
C VAL A 47 -3.85 -13.81 -5.45
N GLY A 48 -3.79 -13.00 -4.38
CA GLY A 48 -2.95 -13.30 -3.21
C GLY A 48 -1.58 -12.62 -3.18
N GLU A 49 -1.07 -12.12 -4.31
CA GLU A 49 0.27 -11.53 -4.40
C GLU A 49 0.35 -10.03 -4.09
N GLY A 50 -0.80 -9.38 -3.86
CA GLY A 50 -0.86 -7.94 -3.61
C GLY A 50 0.09 -7.48 -2.50
N GLY A 51 0.20 -8.25 -1.41
CA GLY A 51 1.14 -7.94 -0.32
C GLY A 51 2.61 -7.95 -0.76
N LEU A 52 3.01 -8.84 -1.66
CA LEU A 52 4.39 -8.85 -2.18
C LEU A 52 4.66 -7.64 -3.07
N ARG A 53 3.68 -7.24 -3.89
CA ARG A 53 3.78 -6.04 -4.75
C ARG A 53 3.91 -4.75 -3.94
N GLU A 54 3.21 -4.65 -2.81
CA GLU A 54 3.36 -3.52 -1.88
C GLU A 54 4.80 -3.43 -1.32
N VAL A 55 5.39 -4.57 -0.95
CA VAL A 55 6.78 -4.63 -0.45
C VAL A 55 7.77 -4.31 -1.59
N ALA A 56 7.53 -4.85 -2.78
CA ALA A 56 8.35 -4.58 -3.96
C ALA A 56 8.36 -3.09 -4.31
N ALA A 57 7.21 -2.41 -4.27
CA ALA A 57 7.12 -0.98 -4.53
C ALA A 57 8.00 -0.16 -3.59
N TYR A 58 8.02 -0.48 -2.30
CA TYR A 58 8.91 0.19 -1.33
C TYR A 58 10.38 -0.08 -1.65
N ILE A 59 10.75 -1.32 -1.93
CA ILE A 59 12.15 -1.71 -2.21
C ILE A 59 12.65 -1.02 -3.49
N LEU A 60 11.84 -0.99 -4.54
CA LEU A 60 12.17 -0.44 -5.86
C LEU A 60 12.15 1.10 -5.91
N ASP A 61 11.46 1.73 -4.97
CA ASP A 61 11.53 3.17 -4.75
C ASP A 61 12.88 3.53 -4.10
N HIS A 62 13.95 3.63 -4.88
CA HIS A 62 15.27 3.92 -4.34
C HIS A 62 15.42 5.40 -3.91
N PRO A 63 16.18 5.66 -2.82
CA PRO A 63 16.61 7.02 -2.45
C PRO A 63 17.32 7.75 -3.58
N LYS A 64 17.26 9.10 -3.58
CA LYS A 64 17.96 9.94 -4.56
C LYS A 64 19.49 9.72 -4.51
N GLY A 65 20.03 9.42 -3.33
CA GLY A 65 21.45 9.13 -3.12
C GLY A 65 21.94 7.78 -3.65
N GLY A 66 21.06 6.93 -4.19
CA GLY A 66 21.41 5.63 -4.76
C GLY A 66 20.64 4.45 -4.15
N PRO A 67 21.01 3.21 -4.49
CA PRO A 67 20.34 2.02 -4.01
C PRO A 67 20.30 1.92 -2.46
N ARG A 68 19.22 1.35 -1.92
CA ARG A 68 18.98 1.27 -0.45
C ARG A 68 20.06 0.51 0.33
N ASN A 69 20.85 -0.35 -0.31
CA ASN A 69 21.98 -1.01 0.35
C ASN A 69 23.20 -0.08 0.55
N LEU A 70 23.21 1.07 -0.11
CA LEU A 70 24.26 2.09 -0.02
C LEU A 70 23.78 3.36 0.70
N SER A 71 22.48 3.48 0.99
CA SER A 71 21.87 4.66 1.62
C SER A 71 21.11 4.27 2.89
N SER A 72 21.29 5.05 3.95
CA SER A 72 20.49 4.93 5.19
C SER A 72 19.15 5.65 5.11
N GLU A 73 18.79 6.23 3.96
CA GLU A 73 17.51 6.93 3.78
C GLU A 73 16.34 5.94 3.71
N ALA A 74 15.42 6.07 4.66
CA ALA A 74 14.22 5.24 4.70
C ALA A 74 13.24 5.58 3.56
N VAL A 75 13.20 6.84 3.13
CA VAL A 75 12.26 7.35 2.13
C VAL A 75 12.92 7.31 0.75
N GLY A 76 12.22 6.75 -0.23
CA GLY A 76 12.70 6.69 -1.61
C GLY A 76 12.38 7.96 -2.40
N PHE A 77 12.73 7.95 -3.69
CA PHE A 77 12.45 9.04 -4.63
C PHE A 77 10.96 9.39 -4.71
N ALA A 78 10.09 8.40 -4.90
CA ALA A 78 8.64 8.58 -5.00
C ALA A 78 7.98 8.80 -3.64
N GLY A 79 8.63 8.40 -2.55
CA GLY A 79 8.10 8.54 -1.21
C GLY A 79 7.15 7.42 -0.82
N VAL A 80 7.30 6.22 -1.40
CA VAL A 80 6.55 5.03 -0.98
C VAL A 80 6.86 4.76 0.50
N PRO A 81 5.85 4.68 1.39
CA PRO A 81 6.12 4.45 2.80
C PRO A 81 6.82 3.11 3.05
N PRO A 82 7.72 3.03 4.05
CA PRO A 82 8.32 1.78 4.49
C PRO A 82 7.33 0.64 4.57
N THR A 83 7.58 -0.41 3.80
CA THR A 83 6.68 -1.56 3.69
C THR A 83 7.47 -2.85 3.79
N VAL A 84 7.08 -3.73 4.71
CA VAL A 84 7.78 -5.00 4.97
C VAL A 84 6.82 -6.18 4.92
N LEU A 85 7.32 -7.37 4.59
CA LEU A 85 6.54 -8.60 4.64
C LEU A 85 6.56 -9.15 6.07
N VAL A 86 5.39 -9.42 6.65
CA VAL A 86 5.29 -9.92 8.02
C VAL A 86 4.42 -11.16 8.14
N ARG A 87 4.71 -11.95 9.18
CA ARG A 87 3.81 -12.97 9.71
C ARG A 87 3.15 -12.41 10.96
N CYS A 88 1.82 -12.31 10.96
CA CYS A 88 1.06 -11.71 12.06
C CYS A 88 -0.07 -12.64 12.50
N LEU A 89 -0.28 -12.72 13.81
CA LEU A 89 -1.40 -13.41 14.43
C LEU A 89 -2.27 -12.35 15.13
N HIS A 90 -3.52 -12.21 14.71
CA HIS A 90 -4.41 -11.22 15.32
C HIS A 90 -5.88 -11.65 15.22
N ARG A 91 -6.65 -11.56 16.31
CA ARG A 91 -8.05 -11.99 16.36
C ARG A 91 -8.98 -11.24 15.40
N GLY A 92 -8.64 -10.00 15.04
CA GLY A 92 -9.43 -9.17 14.13
C GLY A 92 -9.30 -9.53 12.65
N PHE A 93 -8.45 -10.51 12.31
CA PHE A 93 -8.35 -11.01 10.94
C PHE A 93 -9.50 -11.98 10.62
N ASN A 94 -9.79 -12.15 9.33
CA ASN A 94 -10.81 -13.10 8.89
C ASN A 94 -10.28 -14.54 8.93
N TYR A 95 -10.94 -15.43 9.67
CA TYR A 95 -10.59 -16.85 9.74
C TYR A 95 -11.77 -17.72 9.33
N SER A 96 -11.66 -18.42 8.19
CA SER A 96 -12.74 -19.28 7.68
C SER A 96 -13.12 -20.42 8.62
N LYS A 97 -12.20 -20.85 9.50
CA LYS A 97 -12.37 -21.94 10.46
C LYS A 97 -12.40 -21.46 11.92
N GLY A 98 -12.61 -20.16 12.15
CA GLY A 98 -12.54 -19.56 13.48
C GLY A 98 -11.11 -19.23 13.96
N TYR A 99 -11.03 -18.51 15.07
CA TYR A 99 -9.78 -18.03 15.65
C TYR A 99 -9.45 -18.80 16.94
N GLU A 100 -8.37 -19.57 16.91
CA GLU A 100 -7.89 -20.35 18.06
C GLU A 100 -6.61 -19.76 18.67
N GLY A 101 -6.10 -18.65 18.13
CA GLY A 101 -4.82 -18.08 18.55
C GLY A 101 -3.61 -19.00 18.30
N SER A 102 -3.75 -19.99 17.41
CA SER A 102 -2.70 -20.97 17.12
C SER A 102 -1.89 -20.60 15.87
N LEU A 103 -0.80 -21.33 15.61
CA LEU A 103 0.02 -21.13 14.40
C LEU A 103 -0.77 -21.29 13.09
N LYS A 104 -1.89 -22.01 13.12
CA LYS A 104 -2.80 -22.17 11.97
C LYS A 104 -3.52 -20.86 11.62
N ASN A 105 -3.60 -19.93 12.56
CA ASN A 105 -4.19 -18.59 12.39
C ASN A 105 -3.14 -17.53 12.03
N VAL A 106 -1.86 -17.87 11.83
CA VAL A 106 -0.87 -16.89 11.40
C VAL A 106 -1.12 -16.53 9.93
N LYS A 107 -1.21 -15.23 9.64
CA LYS A 107 -1.32 -14.70 8.28
C LYS A 107 -0.04 -14.05 7.83
N ILE A 108 0.22 -14.13 6.53
CA ILE A 108 1.32 -13.41 5.86
C ILE A 108 0.71 -12.24 5.10
N GLY A 109 1.33 -11.07 5.19
CA GLY A 109 0.88 -9.87 4.51
C GLY A 109 1.92 -8.77 4.51
N SER A 110 1.68 -7.71 3.73
CA SER A 110 2.50 -6.50 3.81
C SER A 110 2.12 -5.67 5.02
N LEU A 111 3.12 -5.01 5.58
CA LEU A 111 3.02 -4.09 6.70
C LEU A 111 3.60 -2.75 6.27
N GLN A 112 2.72 -1.79 5.98
CA GLN A 112 3.13 -0.46 5.57
C GLN A 112 3.08 0.52 6.75
N MET A 113 4.13 1.33 6.87
CA MET A 113 4.23 2.37 7.89
C MET A 113 3.15 3.42 7.66
N PHE A 114 2.46 3.78 8.73
CA PHE A 114 1.52 4.90 8.70
C PHE A 114 2.25 6.21 8.45
N MET A 115 1.72 7.00 7.54
CA MET A 115 2.17 8.36 7.32
C MET A 115 1.08 9.32 7.78
N LYS A 116 1.42 10.23 8.71
CA LYS A 116 0.55 11.39 9.03
C LYS A 116 0.13 12.08 7.72
N ASN A 117 -1.10 12.50 7.57
CA ASN A 117 -1.56 13.11 6.32
C ASN A 117 -2.78 13.96 6.60
N ASP A 118 -3.14 14.80 5.64
CA ASP A 118 -4.27 15.71 5.72
C ASP A 118 -5.46 15.22 4.86
N GLY A 119 -5.35 14.03 4.25
CA GLY A 119 -6.40 13.40 3.46
C GLY A 119 -5.88 12.70 2.20
N SER A 120 -6.81 12.12 1.43
CA SER A 120 -6.58 11.64 0.06
C SER A 120 -6.67 12.81 -0.93
N CYS A 121 -6.16 12.61 -2.13
CA CYS A 121 -6.21 13.62 -3.19
C CYS A 121 -7.56 13.67 -3.95
N GLU A 122 -8.59 12.94 -3.53
CA GLU A 122 -9.88 12.84 -4.26
C GLU A 122 -10.59 14.19 -4.42
N ASP A 123 -10.50 15.04 -3.40
CA ASP A 123 -11.10 16.38 -3.40
C ASP A 123 -10.10 17.49 -3.78
N MET A 124 -8.89 17.13 -4.24
CA MET A 124 -7.88 18.10 -4.65
C MET A 124 -8.02 18.47 -6.12
N GLY A 125 -8.17 19.77 -6.39
CA GLY A 125 -8.11 20.29 -7.76
C GLY A 125 -6.70 20.18 -8.38
N PRO A 126 -6.59 19.97 -9.70
CA PRO A 126 -5.31 19.71 -10.39
C PRO A 126 -4.28 20.82 -10.23
N SER A 127 -4.72 22.08 -10.07
CA SER A 127 -3.83 23.24 -9.87
C SER A 127 -3.08 23.23 -8.53
N ARG A 128 -3.47 22.35 -7.59
CA ARG A 128 -2.85 22.26 -6.26
C ARG A 128 -1.73 21.23 -6.18
N PHE A 129 -1.51 20.44 -7.23
CA PHE A 129 -0.48 19.43 -7.24
C PHE A 129 0.88 20.04 -7.62
N PRO A 130 1.91 19.93 -6.77
CA PRO A 130 3.24 20.34 -7.15
C PRO A 130 3.79 19.42 -8.25
N VAL A 131 4.36 20.04 -9.29
CA VAL A 131 4.86 19.31 -10.47
C VAL A 131 5.90 18.26 -10.10
N GLU A 132 6.83 18.58 -9.19
CA GLU A 132 7.84 17.61 -8.74
C GLU A 132 7.19 16.39 -8.06
N GLU A 133 6.20 16.59 -7.20
CA GLU A 133 5.49 15.49 -6.53
C GLU A 133 4.75 14.58 -7.51
N VAL A 134 4.10 15.15 -8.52
CA VAL A 134 3.44 14.38 -9.59
C VAL A 134 4.47 13.57 -10.38
N HIS A 135 5.61 14.16 -10.74
CA HIS A 135 6.65 13.47 -11.48
C HIS A 135 7.25 12.30 -10.68
N LYS A 136 7.50 12.49 -9.38
CA LYS A 136 8.00 11.45 -8.48
C LYS A 136 7.12 10.20 -8.51
N ILE A 137 5.79 10.37 -8.39
CA ILE A 137 4.83 9.26 -8.44
C ILE A 137 4.72 8.67 -9.86
N SER A 138 4.70 9.53 -10.89
CA SER A 138 4.61 9.09 -12.29
C SER A 138 5.75 8.17 -12.69
N VAL A 139 6.98 8.47 -12.25
CA VAL A 139 8.16 7.63 -12.54
C VAL A 139 8.01 6.24 -11.97
N ILE A 140 7.60 6.10 -10.70
CA ILE A 140 7.46 4.78 -10.09
C ILE A 140 6.27 4.01 -10.67
N ASP A 141 5.15 4.68 -10.97
CA ASP A 141 3.98 4.03 -11.57
C ASP A 141 4.27 3.54 -12.99
N LEU A 142 5.00 4.32 -13.81
CA LEU A 142 5.45 3.89 -15.13
C LEU A 142 6.40 2.70 -15.04
N ARG A 143 7.42 2.77 -14.17
CA ARG A 143 8.42 1.69 -14.00
C ARG A 143 7.80 0.38 -13.54
N MET A 144 6.77 0.45 -12.70
CA MET A 144 6.08 -0.73 -12.20
C MET A 144 4.84 -1.10 -13.01
N ALA A 145 4.50 -0.35 -14.07
CA ALA A 145 3.24 -0.50 -14.80
C ALA A 145 2.02 -0.58 -13.87
N ASN A 146 1.90 0.37 -12.93
CA ASN A 146 0.80 0.39 -11.96
C ASN A 146 -0.55 0.55 -12.67
N ALA A 147 -1.41 -0.45 -12.54
CA ALA A 147 -2.71 -0.49 -13.22
C ALA A 147 -3.86 0.11 -12.39
N ASP A 148 -3.60 0.63 -11.18
CA ASP A 148 -4.64 1.13 -10.27
C ASP A 148 -4.29 2.47 -9.60
N ARG A 149 -3.50 3.33 -10.26
CA ARG A 149 -3.29 4.68 -9.73
C ARG A 149 -4.55 5.53 -9.91
N HIS A 150 -5.10 6.00 -8.80
CA HIS A 150 -6.15 7.02 -8.76
C HIS A 150 -5.92 7.97 -7.57
N ALA A 151 -6.69 9.07 -7.50
CA ALA A 151 -6.53 10.12 -6.49
C ALA A 151 -6.71 9.60 -5.05
N GLY A 152 -7.60 8.62 -4.83
CA GLY A 152 -7.74 7.92 -3.55
C GLY A 152 -6.51 7.12 -3.10
N ASN A 153 -5.60 6.78 -4.01
CA ASN A 153 -4.34 6.07 -3.70
C ASN A 153 -3.16 7.02 -3.51
N ILE A 154 -3.40 8.33 -3.43
CA ILE A 154 -2.40 9.34 -3.14
C ILE A 154 -2.89 10.11 -1.92
N LEU A 155 -2.10 10.06 -0.84
CA LEU A 155 -2.32 10.93 0.31
C LEU A 155 -1.54 12.21 0.10
N PHE A 156 -2.00 13.29 0.72
CA PHE A 156 -1.24 14.53 0.76
C PHE A 156 -0.99 14.98 2.20
N ARG A 157 0.10 15.73 2.39
CA ARG A 157 0.40 16.44 3.63
C ARG A 157 0.91 17.84 3.28
N LYS A 158 0.47 18.84 4.03
CA LYS A 158 1.06 20.17 4.00
C LYS A 158 2.23 20.25 4.98
N GLY A 159 3.40 20.63 4.47
CA GLY A 159 4.57 20.98 5.27
C GLY A 159 4.34 22.27 6.06
N GLU A 160 5.24 22.55 7.01
CA GLU A 160 5.21 23.78 7.80
C GLU A 160 5.43 25.04 6.93
N ASP A 161 6.13 24.87 5.81
CA ASP A 161 6.34 25.88 4.76
C ASP A 161 5.14 26.03 3.81
N GLY A 162 4.06 25.29 4.05
CA GLY A 162 2.86 25.26 3.21
C GLY A 162 3.00 24.43 1.93
N GLN A 163 4.17 23.84 1.66
CA GLN A 163 4.35 22.99 0.49
C GLN A 163 3.59 21.68 0.65
N THR A 164 2.96 21.23 -0.42
CA THR A 164 2.26 19.95 -0.42
C THR A 164 3.25 18.84 -0.76
N VAL A 165 3.24 17.76 0.01
CA VAL A 165 3.96 16.52 -0.28
C VAL A 165 2.93 15.44 -0.58
N LEU A 166 3.18 14.66 -1.62
CA LEU A 166 2.33 13.53 -2.01
C LEU A 166 2.95 12.22 -1.53
N ILE A 167 2.10 11.30 -1.07
CA ILE A 167 2.50 10.03 -0.50
C ILE A 167 1.75 8.94 -1.26
N PRO A 168 2.42 8.21 -2.18
CA PRO A 168 1.78 7.14 -2.92
C PRO A 168 1.57 5.93 -1.99
N ILE A 169 0.34 5.41 -2.00
CA ILE A 169 -0.03 4.18 -1.30
C ILE A 169 -0.69 3.21 -2.29
N ASP A 170 -1.02 2.02 -1.81
CA ASP A 170 -1.79 1.01 -2.56
C ASP A 170 -1.15 0.60 -3.90
N HIS A 171 -0.06 -0.16 -3.84
CA HIS A 171 0.65 -0.69 -4.99
C HIS A 171 0.31 -2.16 -5.28
N GLY A 172 -0.78 -2.69 -4.72
CA GLY A 172 -1.15 -4.10 -4.83
C GLY A 172 -1.41 -4.59 -6.26
N TYR A 173 -1.60 -3.67 -7.22
CA TYR A 173 -1.86 -3.94 -8.63
C TYR A 173 -0.77 -3.42 -9.58
N CYS A 174 0.47 -3.28 -9.10
CA CYS A 174 1.63 -3.04 -9.96
C CYS A 174 2.34 -4.35 -10.33
N LEU A 175 3.34 -4.28 -11.22
CA LEU A 175 4.15 -5.41 -11.68
C LEU A 175 3.30 -6.58 -12.21
N PRO A 176 2.53 -6.37 -13.31
CA PRO A 176 1.77 -7.43 -13.94
C PRO A 176 2.69 -8.48 -14.56
N GLU A 177 2.22 -9.72 -14.69
CA GLU A 177 3.02 -10.82 -15.24
C GLU A 177 3.35 -10.64 -16.72
N ASN A 178 2.43 -9.99 -17.45
CA ASN A 178 2.54 -9.78 -18.89
C ASN A 178 2.05 -8.36 -19.25
N LEU A 179 2.81 -7.66 -20.10
CA LEU A 179 2.49 -6.32 -20.58
C LEU A 179 1.76 -6.31 -21.95
N TRP A 180 1.74 -7.43 -22.67
CA TRP A 180 1.23 -7.53 -24.04
C TRP A 180 -0.30 -7.68 -24.09
N VAL A 181 -1.01 -6.83 -24.83
CA VAL A 181 -2.48 -6.95 -25.05
C VAL A 181 -2.79 -8.10 -25.99
#